data_AF-A0A6L8Q775-F1
#
_entry.id   AF-A0A6L8Q775-F1
#
_cell.length_a   1.000
_cell.length_b   1.000
_cell.length_c   1.000
_cell.angle_alpha   90.00
_cell.angle_beta   90.00
_cell.angle_gamma   90.00
#
_symmetry.space_group_name_H-M   'P 1'
#
loop_
_entity.id
_entity.type
_entity.pdbx_description
1 polymer ?
#
loop_
_entity_poly.entity_id
_entity_poly.type
_entity_poly.pdbx_seq_one_letter_code
_entity_poly.pdbx_strand_id
1 'polypeptide(L)'
;CFQLMHTGHEACASEHGLVTTVAASAPNAGDTEYALEGSEFMAGALIQWLRDELGIIDSFAETDAIARSVATTDGVFVVPAFTGLGAPWWDADARG
;
A
#
# COMPACT_ATOMS: atom_id res chain seq x y z
N CYS A 1 1.76 -2.50 0.92
CA CYS A 1 2.30 -1.57 1.93
C CYS A 1 1.14 -1.06 2.78
N PHE A 2 1.45 -0.55 3.97
CA PHE A 2 0.46 -0.01 4.89
C PHE A 2 0.92 1.39 5.28
N GLN A 3 0.01 2.35 5.19
CA GLN A 3 0.24 3.73 5.61
C GLN A 3 -0.57 3.98 6.87
N LEU A 4 0.08 4.46 7.93
CA LEU A 4 -0.55 4.73 9.21
C LEU A 4 -0.32 6.18 9.60
N MET A 5 -1.39 6.84 10.05
CA MET A 5 -1.35 8.17 10.64
C MET A 5 -1.81 8.07 12.09
N HIS A 6 -0.90 8.40 13.03
CA HIS A 6 -1.22 8.45 14.45
C HIS A 6 -2.26 9.55 14.75
N THR A 7 -3.34 9.21 15.42
CA THR A 7 -4.45 10.12 15.79
C THR A 7 -4.49 10.44 17.28
N GLY A 8 -3.44 10.09 18.03
CA GLY A 8 -3.40 10.30 19.47
C GLY A 8 -4.38 9.37 20.19
N HIS A 9 -5.11 9.93 21.16
CA HIS A 9 -6.08 9.17 21.97
C HIS A 9 -7.49 9.14 21.37
N GLU A 10 -7.66 9.71 20.18
CA GLU A 10 -8.95 9.74 19.49
C GLU A 10 -9.02 8.59 18.47
N ALA A 11 -10.02 7.74 18.63
CA ALA A 11 -10.40 6.74 17.64
C ALA A 11 -11.18 7.40 16.49
N CYS A 12 -10.48 8.15 15.63
CA CYS A 12 -11.11 8.86 14.51
C CYS A 12 -11.74 7.88 13.52
N ALA A 13 -13.07 7.88 13.39
CA ALA A 13 -13.77 7.09 12.40
C ALA A 13 -13.53 7.65 10.98
N SER A 14 -13.16 6.80 10.02
CA SER A 14 -12.99 7.25 8.64
C SER A 14 -14.32 7.43 7.92
N GLU A 15 -14.46 8.56 7.22
CA GLU A 15 -15.53 8.81 6.25
C GLU A 15 -15.10 8.51 4.80
N HIS A 16 -13.85 8.09 4.59
CA HIS A 16 -13.21 7.96 3.27
C HIS A 16 -12.54 6.59 3.06
N GLY A 17 -13.07 5.55 3.70
CA GLY A 17 -12.61 4.17 3.48
C GLY A 17 -11.24 3.85 4.06
N LEU A 18 -10.82 4.53 5.13
CA LEU A 18 -9.67 4.11 5.94
C LEU A 18 -10.12 3.26 7.13
N VAL A 19 -9.20 2.51 7.72
CA VAL A 19 -9.47 1.71 8.92
C VAL A 19 -9.00 2.49 10.15
N THR A 20 -9.89 2.70 11.11
CA THR A 20 -9.51 3.14 12.46
C THR A 20 -8.97 1.94 13.22
N THR A 21 -7.73 2.02 13.67
CA THR A 21 -7.06 0.93 14.38
C THR A 21 -6.33 1.43 15.62
N VAL A 22 -5.96 0.52 16.52
CA VAL A 22 -5.03 0.82 17.60
C VAL A 22 -3.63 0.92 17.01
N ALA A 23 -2.89 1.96 17.38
CA ALA A 23 -1.49 2.12 17.02
C ALA A 23 -0.62 1.25 17.95
N ALA A 24 0.31 1.86 18.67
CA ALA A 24 1.07 1.22 19.73
C ALA A 24 1.09 2.16 20.94
N SER A 25 0.91 1.61 22.14
CA SER A 25 0.96 2.38 23.38
C SER A 25 2.13 1.90 24.23
N ALA A 26 2.89 2.85 24.77
CA ALA A 26 3.95 2.54 25.72
C ALA A 26 3.37 1.92 27.01
N PRO A 27 4.12 1.11 27.76
CA PRO A 27 3.63 0.52 29.01
C PRO A 27 3.14 1.52 30.06
N ASN A 28 3.64 2.76 29.99
CA ASN A 28 3.28 3.88 30.87
C ASN A 28 2.40 4.93 30.17
N ALA A 29 1.88 4.63 28.98
CA ALA A 29 0.90 5.49 28.34
C ALA A 29 -0.38 5.51 29.19
N GLY A 30 -0.88 6.71 29.48
CA GLY A 30 -2.08 6.89 30.29
C GLY A 30 -3.35 6.42 29.58
N ASP A 31 -3.35 6.49 28.25
CA ASP A 31 -4.48 6.17 27.38
C ASP A 31 -4.02 5.40 26.12
N THR A 32 -4.95 4.74 25.44
CA THR A 32 -4.68 4.02 24.18
C THR A 32 -4.33 5.01 23.07
N GLU A 33 -3.37 4.65 22.21
CA GLU A 33 -2.98 5.41 21.03
C GLU A 33 -3.61 4.76 19.79
N TYR A 34 -4.19 5.57 18.90
CA TYR A 34 -4.94 5.14 17.72
C TYR A 34 -4.28 5.61 16.42
N ALA A 35 -4.63 4.98 15.32
CA ALA A 35 -4.22 5.41 13.99
C ALA A 35 -5.35 5.24 12.97
N LEU A 36 -5.27 6.04 11.90
CA LEU A 36 -5.93 5.76 10.64
C LEU A 36 -4.98 4.99 9.73
N GLU A 37 -5.45 3.89 9.17
CA GLU A 37 -4.70 3.02 8.27
C GLU A 37 -5.29 3.00 6.85
N GLY A 38 -4.42 3.17 5.85
CA GLY A 38 -4.68 2.81 4.46
C GLY A 38 -3.87 1.58 4.05
N SER A 39 -4.54 0.55 3.56
CA SER A 39 -3.92 -0.73 3.22
C SER A 39 -3.87 -0.92 1.70
N GLU A 40 -2.67 -1.06 1.14
CA GLU A 40 -2.43 -1.36 -0.27
C GLU A 40 -1.80 -2.75 -0.38
N PHE A 41 -2.52 -3.74 -0.89
CA PHE A 41 -2.03 -5.13 -0.83
C PHE A 41 -0.89 -5.42 -1.81
N MET A 42 -0.87 -4.74 -2.96
CA MET A 42 0.07 -5.02 -4.05
C MET A 42 1.08 -3.88 -4.24
N ALA A 43 2.17 -3.95 -3.48
CA ALA A 43 3.33 -3.06 -3.65
C ALA A 43 4.57 -3.87 -4.07
N GLY A 44 5.37 -4.35 -3.09
CA GLY A 44 6.53 -5.20 -3.40
C GLY A 44 6.17 -6.49 -4.14
N ALA A 45 4.99 -7.06 -3.88
CA ALA A 45 4.47 -8.23 -4.58
C ALA A 45 4.27 -7.99 -6.09
N LEU A 46 3.97 -6.76 -6.52
CA LEU A 46 3.90 -6.42 -7.94
C LEU A 46 5.29 -6.55 -8.59
N ILE A 47 6.33 -6.02 -7.93
CA ILE A 47 7.69 -6.12 -8.45
C ILE A 47 8.15 -7.58 -8.48
N GLN A 48 7.78 -8.36 -7.47
CA GLN A 48 8.03 -9.79 -7.48
C GLN A 48 7.36 -10.48 -8.68
N TRP A 49 6.11 -10.15 -8.97
CA TRP A 49 5.38 -10.69 -10.12
C TRP A 49 6.04 -10.32 -11.45
N LEU A 50 6.55 -9.09 -11.60
CA LEU A 50 7.31 -8.69 -12.79
C LEU A 50 8.56 -9.54 -13.03
N ARG A 51 9.23 -9.98 -11.94
CA ARG A 51 10.42 -10.82 -11.98
C ARG A 51 10.08 -12.29 -12.22
N ASP A 52 9.23 -12.84 -11.37
CA ASP A 52 9.02 -14.29 -11.27
C ASP A 52 8.06 -14.81 -12.35
N GLU A 53 7.05 -14.02 -12.72
CA GLU A 53 6.00 -14.45 -13.64
C GLU A 53 6.18 -13.87 -15.06
N LEU A 54 6.42 -12.57 -15.18
CA LEU A 54 6.63 -11.94 -16.49
C LEU A 54 8.07 -12.01 -17.00
N GLY A 55 9.05 -12.20 -16.11
CA GLY A 55 10.48 -12.23 -16.48
C GLY A 55 10.98 -10.93 -17.12
N ILE A 56 10.37 -9.78 -16.78
CA ILE A 56 10.74 -8.48 -17.34
C ILE A 56 11.99 -7.91 -16.64
N ILE A 57 12.16 -8.25 -15.37
CA ILE A 57 13.31 -7.86 -14.57
C ILE A 57 14.00 -9.11 -14.02
N ASP A 58 15.32 -9.07 -13.86
CA ASP A 58 16.12 -10.15 -13.29
C ASP A 58 16.21 -10.05 -11.76
N SER A 59 16.13 -8.82 -11.24
CA SER A 59 16.29 -8.52 -9.82
C SER A 59 15.43 -7.34 -9.36
N PHE A 60 15.18 -7.22 -8.05
CA PHE A 60 14.51 -6.03 -7.51
C PHE A 60 15.35 -4.75 -7.69
N ALA A 61 16.68 -4.87 -7.66
CA ALA A 61 17.60 -3.74 -7.59
C ALA A 61 17.67 -2.92 -8.87
N GLU A 62 17.39 -3.52 -10.03
CA GLU A 62 17.41 -2.82 -11.32
C GLU A 62 16.20 -1.92 -11.56
N THR A 63 15.12 -2.08 -10.78
CA THR A 63 13.87 -1.34 -11.01
C THR A 63 14.04 0.17 -10.99
N ASP A 64 14.87 0.73 -10.09
CA ASP A 64 15.14 2.18 -10.05
C ASP A 64 15.86 2.65 -11.32
N ALA A 65 16.87 1.91 -11.78
CA ALA A 65 17.61 2.25 -12.99
C ALA A 65 16.72 2.19 -14.24
N ILE A 66 15.88 1.15 -14.36
CA ILE A 66 14.93 1.01 -15.47
C ILE A 66 13.89 2.12 -15.44
N ALA A 67 13.26 2.37 -14.29
CA ALA A 67 12.25 3.41 -14.14
C ALA A 67 12.81 4.81 -14.47
N ARG A 68 14.09 5.07 -14.19
CA ARG A 68 14.78 6.32 -14.51
C ARG A 68 15.34 6.39 -15.93
N SER A 69 15.38 5.28 -16.66
CA SER A 69 15.92 5.24 -18.03
C SER A 69 15.01 5.94 -19.05
N VAL A 70 13.75 6.15 -18.70
CA VAL A 70 12.75 6.88 -19.49
C VAL A 70 12.26 8.11 -18.73
N ALA A 71 11.92 9.16 -19.45
CA ALA A 71 11.42 10.39 -18.82
C ALA A 71 9.95 10.30 -18.40
N THR A 72 9.17 9.41 -19.01
CA THR A 72 7.73 9.26 -18.79
C THR A 72 7.30 7.81 -19.01
N THR A 73 6.09 7.44 -18.57
CA THR A 73 5.47 6.13 -18.86
C THR A 73 4.71 6.13 -20.20
N ASP A 74 4.74 7.22 -20.97
CA ASP A 74 3.98 7.44 -22.21
C ASP A 74 2.48 7.13 -22.07
N GLY A 75 1.92 7.44 -20.90
CA GLY A 75 0.51 7.23 -20.60
C GLY A 75 0.15 5.78 -20.24
N VAL A 76 1.14 4.90 -20.07
CA VAL A 76 0.93 3.53 -19.60
C VAL A 76 0.74 3.53 -18.08
N PHE A 77 -0.26 2.77 -17.63
CA PHE A 77 -0.56 2.54 -16.22
C PHE A 77 -0.75 1.05 -15.96
N VAL A 78 -0.34 0.62 -14.76
CA VAL A 78 -0.61 -0.71 -14.24
C VAL A 78 -1.50 -0.55 -13.00
N VAL A 79 -2.62 -1.26 -12.95
CA VAL A 79 -3.52 -1.30 -11.79
C VAL A 79 -3.39 -2.68 -11.16
N PRO A 80 -2.54 -2.87 -10.13
CA PRO A 80 -2.17 -4.19 -9.65
C PRO A 80 -3.21 -4.75 -8.67
N ALA A 81 -4.45 -4.96 -9.13
CA ALA A 81 -5.55 -5.47 -8.31
C ALA A 81 -5.64 -7.01 -8.31
N PHE A 82 -4.51 -7.73 -8.27
CA PHE A 82 -4.50 -9.20 -8.41
C PHE A 82 -5.28 -9.92 -7.31
N THR A 83 -5.38 -9.33 -6.14
CA THR A 83 -6.20 -9.80 -5.01
C THR A 83 -7.29 -8.80 -4.62
N GLY A 84 -7.75 -7.98 -5.57
CA GLY A 84 -8.64 -6.85 -5.30
C GLY A 84 -7.92 -5.55 -4.95
N LEU A 85 -8.68 -4.47 -4.85
CA LEU A 85 -8.23 -3.16 -4.41
C LEU A 85 -8.41 -3.00 -2.90
N GLY A 86 -7.35 -2.55 -2.24
CA GLY A 86 -7.40 -2.17 -0.83
C GLY A 86 -8.03 -0.78 -0.63
N ALA A 87 -7.62 -0.08 0.43
CA ALA A 87 -8.08 1.28 0.71
C ALA A 87 -7.75 2.23 -0.46
N PRO A 88 -8.60 3.24 -0.73
CA PRO A 88 -9.89 3.51 -0.11
C PRO A 88 -11.07 2.75 -0.74
N TRP A 89 -10.83 1.93 -1.77
CA TRP A 89 -11.91 1.36 -2.60
C TRP A 89 -12.55 0.10 -2.00
N TRP A 90 -11.76 -0.77 -1.39
CA TRP A 90 -12.22 -2.05 -0.81
C TRP A 90 -13.03 -2.91 -1.79
N ASP A 91 -12.58 -2.97 -3.04
CA ASP A 91 -13.20 -3.79 -4.08
C ASP A 91 -12.48 -5.13 -4.19
N ALA A 92 -13.07 -6.16 -3.60
CA ALA A 92 -12.54 -7.53 -3.63
C ALA A 92 -12.69 -8.21 -5.00
N ASP A 93 -13.51 -7.67 -5.91
CA ASP A 93 -13.78 -8.23 -7.24
C ASP A 93 -12.93 -7.57 -8.34
N ALA A 94 -12.34 -6.40 -8.07
CA ALA A 94 -11.38 -5.75 -8.96
C ALA A 94 -10.21 -6.68 -9.32
N ARG A 95 -9.78 -6.66 -10.59
CA ARG A 95 -8.67 -7.46 -11.12
C ARG A 95 -7.71 -6.58 -11.91
N GLY A 96 -6.45 -7.00 -11.97
CA GLY A 96 -5.36 -6.39 -12.73
C GLY A 96 -4.66 -7.40 -13.61
#